data_AF-A0A167FVD7-F1
#
_entry.id   AF-A0A167FVD7-F1
#
_cell.length_a   1.000
_cell.length_b   1.000
_cell.length_c   1.000
_cell.angle_alpha   90.00
_cell.angle_beta   90.00
_cell.angle_gamma   90.00
#
_symmetry.space_group_name_H-M   'P 1'
#
loop_
_entity.id
_entity.type
_entity.pdbx_description
1 polymer ?
#
loop_
_entity_poly.entity_id
_entity_poly.type
_entity_poly.pdbx_seq_one_letter_code
_entity_poly.pdbx_strand_id
1 'polypeptide(L)'
;MPTSRSSSRSSSATISSEPLRTLRNLYTQAARAFLNRSPSVTTYIEQAFALLPHPDEHDSVRESGPLEQQRIKWDVLRLTWEASVYPSNGAMDHQTDMNLLTLPPAVLLPALHARSLVLFTPSNLKASSSHLPAEVLLALMLFAVKLGMYGVARDWAETWWVARGAADPDGEDEIKGRRKIREAMVLRVLPGLADWESAGGWAEGEPDVSLQEVCHHPDPYMRRCSFDAAATSFIA
;
A
#
# COMPACT_ATOMS: atom_id res chain seq x y z
N MET A 1 12.56 47.85 -41.07
CA MET A 1 11.81 46.68 -41.56
C MET A 1 12.42 45.42 -40.95
N PRO A 2 11.61 44.45 -40.49
CA PRO A 2 12.00 43.56 -39.40
C PRO A 2 12.69 42.26 -39.86
N THR A 3 13.67 41.83 -39.08
CA THR A 3 14.31 40.52 -39.13
C THR A 3 13.43 39.46 -38.47
N SER A 4 13.03 38.44 -39.22
CA SER A 4 12.28 37.29 -38.69
C SER A 4 13.20 36.38 -37.89
N ARG A 5 13.02 36.33 -36.57
CA ARG A 5 13.58 35.29 -35.69
C ARG A 5 12.62 34.11 -35.68
N SER A 6 13.01 33.03 -36.36
CA SER A 6 12.32 31.74 -36.29
C SER A 6 12.56 31.13 -34.91
N SER A 7 11.53 31.17 -34.07
CA SER A 7 11.48 30.45 -32.80
C SER A 7 11.12 28.99 -33.06
N SER A 8 12.13 28.11 -33.14
CA SER A 8 11.94 26.67 -33.01
C SER A 8 11.56 26.34 -31.56
N ARG A 9 10.26 26.27 -31.29
CA ARG A 9 9.73 25.76 -30.02
C ARG A 9 9.99 24.25 -29.96
N SER A 10 10.86 23.86 -29.04
CA SER A 10 11.10 22.47 -28.62
C SER A 10 9.79 21.83 -28.15
N SER A 11 9.24 20.94 -28.97
CA SER A 11 8.09 20.10 -28.67
C SER A 11 8.56 18.80 -28.00
N SER A 12 8.76 18.82 -26.68
CA SER A 12 9.17 17.62 -25.93
C SER A 12 8.46 17.42 -24.57
N ALA A 13 7.45 18.24 -24.23
CA ALA A 13 6.84 18.19 -22.89
C ALA A 13 5.38 17.68 -22.83
N THR A 14 4.77 17.28 -23.95
CA THR A 14 3.32 17.03 -24.01
C THR A 14 2.89 15.56 -23.81
N ILE A 15 3.80 14.60 -23.98
CA ILE A 15 3.43 13.17 -24.13
C ILE A 15 3.09 12.48 -22.78
N SER A 16 3.63 12.93 -21.65
CA SER A 16 3.36 12.31 -20.33
C SER A 16 2.04 12.77 -19.66
N SER A 17 1.41 13.84 -20.15
CA SER A 17 0.25 14.46 -19.49
C SER A 17 -1.10 13.82 -19.82
N GLU A 18 -1.21 13.19 -21.00
CA GLU A 18 -2.48 12.69 -21.52
C GLU A 18 -2.98 11.45 -20.76
N PRO A 19 -2.17 10.40 -20.51
CA PRO A 19 -2.62 9.22 -19.76
C PRO A 19 -3.07 9.59 -18.33
N LEU A 20 -2.31 10.46 -17.65
CA LEU A 20 -2.65 10.92 -16.30
C LEU A 20 -3.95 11.73 -16.27
N ARG A 21 -4.26 12.50 -17.31
CA ARG A 21 -5.55 13.22 -17.40
C ARG A 21 -6.70 12.26 -17.61
N THR A 22 -6.54 11.27 -18.49
CA THR A 22 -7.53 10.22 -18.75
C THR A 22 -7.80 9.42 -17.47
N LEU A 23 -6.77 9.01 -16.75
CA LEU A 23 -6.89 8.30 -15.47
C LEU A 23 -7.64 9.11 -14.41
N ARG A 24 -7.38 10.43 -14.30
CA ARG A 24 -8.14 11.29 -13.38
C ARG A 24 -9.62 11.35 -13.73
N ASN A 25 -9.95 11.50 -15.01
CA ASN A 25 -11.34 11.55 -15.49
C ASN A 25 -12.06 10.20 -15.27
N LEU A 26 -11.41 9.09 -15.61
CA LEU A 26 -11.90 7.74 -15.37
C LEU A 26 -12.15 7.52 -13.88
N TYR A 27 -11.26 7.98 -13.00
CA TYR A 27 -11.44 7.81 -11.56
C TYR A 27 -12.67 8.53 -11.04
N THR A 28 -12.94 9.75 -11.51
CA THR A 28 -14.17 10.48 -11.14
C THR A 28 -15.43 9.72 -11.56
N GLN A 29 -15.41 9.09 -12.74
CA GLN A 29 -16.53 8.26 -13.22
C GLN A 29 -16.66 6.98 -12.40
N ALA A 30 -15.54 6.29 -12.14
CA ALA A 30 -15.48 5.08 -11.34
C ALA A 30 -15.97 5.33 -9.91
N ALA A 31 -15.57 6.44 -9.27
CA ALA A 31 -16.02 6.81 -7.94
C ALA A 31 -17.53 7.07 -7.88
N ARG A 32 -18.11 7.74 -8.89
CA ARG A 32 -19.56 7.91 -9.00
C ARG A 32 -20.28 6.58 -9.19
N ALA A 33 -19.75 5.73 -10.07
CA ALA A 33 -20.29 4.39 -10.29
C ALA A 33 -20.23 3.54 -9.00
N PHE A 34 -19.14 3.64 -8.24
CA PHE A 34 -18.95 2.96 -6.95
C PHE A 34 -19.99 3.39 -5.92
N LEU A 35 -20.19 4.70 -5.75
CA LEU A 35 -21.20 5.24 -4.83
C LEU A 35 -22.62 4.78 -5.20
N ASN A 36 -22.90 4.66 -6.50
CA ASN A 36 -24.18 4.19 -7.02
C ASN A 36 -24.28 2.65 -7.07
N ARG A 37 -23.28 1.90 -6.61
CA ARG A 37 -23.17 0.43 -6.71
C ARG A 37 -23.39 -0.10 -8.13
N SER A 38 -22.94 0.65 -9.12
CA SER A 38 -23.09 0.29 -10.53
C SER A 38 -22.08 -0.79 -10.92
N PRO A 39 -22.46 -1.81 -11.71
CA PRO A 39 -21.53 -2.83 -12.20
C PRO A 39 -20.45 -2.27 -13.13
N SER A 40 -20.63 -1.05 -13.67
CA SER A 40 -19.66 -0.38 -14.54
C SER A 40 -18.35 -0.01 -13.85
N VAL A 41 -18.27 -0.09 -12.51
CA VAL A 41 -17.02 0.12 -11.76
C VAL A 41 -15.91 -0.80 -12.25
N THR A 42 -16.22 -2.08 -12.49
CA THR A 42 -15.25 -3.05 -13.00
C THR A 42 -14.68 -2.63 -14.36
N THR A 43 -15.54 -2.17 -15.27
CA THR A 43 -15.12 -1.69 -16.60
C THR A 43 -14.16 -0.50 -16.49
N TYR A 44 -14.42 0.46 -15.59
CA TYR A 44 -13.51 1.59 -15.40
C TYR A 44 -12.18 1.18 -14.78
N ILE A 45 -12.19 0.21 -13.87
CA ILE A 45 -10.98 -0.34 -13.26
C ILE A 45 -10.12 -1.04 -14.34
N GLU A 46 -10.73 -1.87 -15.18
CA GLU A 46 -10.05 -2.56 -16.28
C GLU A 46 -9.44 -1.56 -17.27
N GLN A 47 -10.20 -0.53 -17.66
CA GLN A 47 -9.70 0.55 -18.52
C GLN A 47 -8.52 1.30 -17.89
N ALA A 48 -8.57 1.56 -16.58
CA ALA A 48 -7.48 2.22 -15.89
C ALA A 48 -6.22 1.37 -15.84
N PHE A 49 -6.34 0.07 -15.52
CA PHE A 49 -5.18 -0.82 -15.49
C PHE A 49 -4.57 -1.07 -16.87
N ALA A 50 -5.35 -0.99 -17.95
CA ALA A 50 -4.79 -1.00 -19.31
C ALA A 50 -3.93 0.24 -19.63
N LEU A 51 -4.13 1.35 -18.91
CA LEU A 51 -3.38 2.61 -19.07
C LEU A 51 -2.23 2.75 -18.06
N LEU A 52 -2.13 1.86 -17.07
CA LEU A 52 -1.11 1.89 -16.03
C LEU A 52 -0.04 0.85 -16.35
N PRO A 53 1.13 1.26 -16.87
CA PRO A 53 2.23 0.32 -17.10
C PRO A 53 2.75 -0.23 -15.77
N HIS A 54 3.45 -1.37 -15.84
CA HIS A 54 4.27 -1.84 -14.73
C HIS A 54 5.39 -0.81 -14.43
N PRO A 55 5.91 -0.78 -13.20
CA PRO A 55 7.09 0.01 -12.90
C PRO A 55 8.27 -0.46 -13.77
N ASP A 56 9.00 0.47 -14.37
CA ASP A 56 10.27 0.19 -15.03
C ASP A 56 11.42 0.67 -14.12
N GLU A 57 12.49 -0.12 -14.00
CA GLU A 57 13.66 0.25 -13.17
C GLU A 57 14.37 1.52 -13.66
N HIS A 58 14.20 1.86 -14.94
CA HIS A 58 14.85 3.00 -15.58
C HIS A 58 14.03 4.28 -15.55
N ASP A 59 12.79 4.24 -15.01
CA ASP A 59 11.98 5.45 -14.90
C ASP A 59 12.65 6.43 -13.93
N SER A 60 12.83 7.65 -14.40
CA SER A 60 13.34 8.71 -13.54
C SER A 60 12.40 8.88 -12.34
N VAL A 61 12.96 9.01 -11.12
CA VAL A 61 12.21 9.17 -9.86
C VAL A 61 11.11 10.25 -9.96
N ARG A 62 11.31 11.26 -10.82
CA ARG A 62 10.36 12.35 -11.08
C ARG A 62 9.12 11.94 -11.87
N GLU A 63 9.22 10.97 -12.76
CA GLU A 63 8.11 10.51 -13.60
C GLU A 63 7.38 9.29 -12.99
N SER A 64 8.09 8.50 -12.20
CA SER A 64 7.52 7.35 -11.49
C SER A 64 6.48 7.77 -10.44
N GLY A 65 6.72 8.86 -9.69
CA GLY A 65 5.86 9.28 -8.58
C GLY A 65 4.37 9.47 -8.93
N PRO A 66 4.01 10.25 -9.96
CA PRO A 66 2.60 10.43 -10.34
C PRO A 66 1.90 9.14 -10.81
N LEU A 67 2.61 8.27 -11.53
CA LEU A 67 2.06 7.01 -12.01
C LEU A 67 1.92 6.00 -10.88
N GLU A 68 2.88 5.94 -9.96
CA GLU A 68 2.79 5.16 -8.73
C GLU A 68 1.57 5.57 -7.90
N GLN A 69 1.35 6.87 -7.70
CA GLN A 69 0.16 7.37 -7.02
C GLN A 69 -1.14 6.98 -7.75
N GLN A 70 -1.16 6.95 -9.08
CA GLN A 70 -2.31 6.43 -9.81
C GLN A 70 -2.47 4.91 -9.58
N ARG A 71 -1.40 4.11 -9.63
CA ARG A 71 -1.44 2.67 -9.33
C ARG A 71 -2.01 2.41 -7.94
N ILE A 72 -1.51 3.10 -6.90
CA ILE A 72 -2.02 3.02 -5.52
C ILE A 72 -3.51 3.32 -5.49
N LYS A 73 -3.89 4.46 -6.06
CA LYS A 73 -5.27 4.95 -6.02
C LYS A 73 -6.26 4.00 -6.71
N TRP A 74 -5.90 3.46 -7.87
CA TRP A 74 -6.73 2.53 -8.61
C TRP A 74 -6.80 1.15 -7.95
N ASP A 75 -5.69 0.67 -7.38
CA ASP A 75 -5.66 -0.61 -6.67
C ASP A 75 -6.46 -0.58 -5.38
N VAL A 76 -6.38 0.50 -4.60
CA VAL A 76 -7.22 0.72 -3.42
C VAL A 76 -8.70 0.77 -3.80
N LEU A 77 -9.07 1.44 -4.90
CA LEU A 77 -10.45 1.44 -5.39
C LEU A 77 -10.90 0.03 -5.78
N ARG A 78 -10.06 -0.74 -6.49
CA ARG A 78 -10.34 -2.13 -6.85
C ARG A 78 -10.60 -2.98 -5.60
N LEU A 79 -9.67 -2.98 -4.66
CA LEU A 79 -9.78 -3.77 -3.43
C LEU A 79 -11.00 -3.36 -2.61
N THR A 80 -11.32 -2.07 -2.54
CA THR A 80 -12.51 -1.58 -1.81
C THR A 80 -13.80 -2.03 -2.49
N TRP A 81 -13.86 -1.98 -3.83
CA TRP A 81 -14.99 -2.50 -4.60
C TRP A 81 -15.17 -3.99 -4.44
N GLU A 82 -14.10 -4.77 -4.65
CA GLU A 82 -14.08 -6.22 -4.45
C GLU A 82 -14.52 -6.58 -3.02
N ALA A 83 -14.01 -5.87 -2.01
CA ALA A 83 -14.44 -6.04 -0.62
C ALA A 83 -15.92 -5.70 -0.41
N SER A 84 -16.46 -4.68 -1.10
CA SER A 84 -17.86 -4.26 -0.96
C SER A 84 -18.85 -5.23 -1.62
N VAL A 85 -18.45 -5.86 -2.74
CA VAL A 85 -19.29 -6.77 -3.53
C VAL A 85 -19.15 -8.22 -3.06
N TYR A 86 -18.00 -8.59 -2.46
CA TYR A 86 -17.80 -9.95 -1.97
C TYR A 86 -18.87 -10.34 -0.94
N PRO A 87 -19.59 -11.46 -1.14
CA PRO A 87 -20.71 -11.85 -0.31
C PRO A 87 -20.21 -12.24 1.09
N SER A 88 -20.55 -11.41 2.07
CA SER A 88 -20.16 -11.64 3.47
C SER A 88 -20.89 -12.84 4.12
N ASN A 89 -21.91 -13.40 3.47
CA ASN A 89 -22.82 -14.41 4.01
C ASN A 89 -22.95 -15.67 3.13
N GLY A 90 -22.08 -15.85 2.13
CA GLY A 90 -22.05 -17.06 1.29
C GLY A 90 -23.23 -17.25 0.32
N ALA A 91 -24.18 -16.32 0.28
CA ALA A 91 -25.26 -16.33 -0.71
C ALA A 91 -24.78 -15.58 -1.98
N MET A 92 -24.36 -16.34 -2.99
CA MET A 92 -24.06 -15.77 -4.30
C MET A 92 -25.34 -15.63 -5.10
N ASP A 93 -25.79 -14.39 -5.31
CA ASP A 93 -26.74 -14.12 -6.38
C ASP A 93 -26.05 -14.41 -7.73
N HIS A 94 -26.69 -15.26 -8.54
CA HIS A 94 -26.21 -15.83 -9.81
C HIS A 94 -25.95 -14.82 -10.94
N GLN A 95 -25.65 -13.55 -10.64
CA GLN A 95 -25.54 -12.47 -11.63
C GLN A 95 -24.18 -11.80 -11.70
N THR A 96 -23.18 -12.23 -10.92
CA THR A 96 -21.82 -11.67 -11.01
C THR A 96 -20.86 -12.65 -11.69
N ASP A 97 -20.65 -12.44 -12.99
CA ASP A 97 -19.61 -13.06 -13.83
C ASP A 97 -18.17 -12.64 -13.44
N MET A 98 -17.90 -12.46 -12.13
CA MET A 98 -16.58 -12.17 -11.61
C MET A 98 -16.01 -13.46 -11.02
N ASN A 99 -15.42 -14.31 -11.87
CA ASN A 99 -14.87 -15.63 -11.54
C ASN A 99 -13.92 -15.62 -10.31
N LEU A 100 -13.30 -14.48 -10.01
CA LEU A 100 -12.45 -14.32 -8.85
C LEU A 100 -13.23 -14.07 -7.54
N LEU A 101 -14.33 -13.32 -7.57
CA LEU A 101 -15.17 -13.06 -6.39
C LEU A 101 -16.08 -14.25 -6.02
N THR A 102 -16.16 -15.26 -6.88
CA THR A 102 -16.82 -16.52 -6.56
C THR A 102 -15.97 -17.46 -5.70
N LEU A 103 -14.68 -17.14 -5.52
CA LEU A 103 -13.73 -17.98 -4.79
C LEU A 103 -13.92 -17.88 -3.27
N PRO A 104 -13.61 -18.95 -2.52
CA PRO A 104 -13.57 -18.89 -1.06
C PRO A 104 -12.48 -17.91 -0.58
N PRO A 105 -12.60 -17.32 0.63
CA PRO A 105 -11.66 -16.33 1.13
C PRO A 105 -10.19 -16.78 1.10
N ALA A 106 -9.95 -18.06 1.41
CA ALA A 106 -8.62 -18.67 1.43
C ALA A 106 -7.91 -18.71 0.06
N VAL A 107 -8.66 -18.61 -1.04
CA VAL A 107 -8.11 -18.55 -2.40
C VAL A 107 -8.17 -17.12 -2.95
N LEU A 108 -9.25 -16.40 -2.65
CA LEU A 108 -9.45 -15.02 -3.05
C LEU A 108 -8.33 -14.09 -2.53
N LEU A 109 -8.11 -14.10 -1.22
CA LEU A 109 -7.19 -13.17 -0.56
C LEU A 109 -5.74 -13.30 -1.09
N PRO A 110 -5.15 -14.51 -1.21
CA PRO A 110 -3.85 -14.66 -1.85
C PRO A 110 -3.82 -14.21 -3.32
N ALA A 111 -4.89 -14.45 -4.09
CA ALA A 111 -4.95 -14.02 -5.49
C ALA A 111 -4.95 -12.49 -5.61
N LEU A 112 -5.70 -11.80 -4.75
CA LEU A 112 -5.71 -10.34 -4.67
C LEU A 112 -4.35 -9.78 -4.25
N HIS A 113 -3.75 -10.35 -3.21
CA HIS A 113 -2.40 -9.97 -2.76
C HIS A 113 -1.37 -10.16 -3.87
N ALA A 114 -1.35 -11.32 -4.54
CA ALA A 114 -0.43 -11.59 -5.64
C ALA A 114 -0.61 -10.60 -6.80
N ARG A 115 -1.86 -10.25 -7.15
CA ARG A 115 -2.15 -9.25 -8.18
C ARG A 115 -1.59 -7.87 -7.80
N SER A 116 -1.76 -7.43 -6.56
CA SER A 116 -1.19 -6.18 -6.07
C SER A 116 0.34 -6.23 -6.06
N LEU A 117 0.97 -7.32 -5.62
CA LEU A 117 2.43 -7.44 -5.67
C LEU A 117 2.98 -7.29 -7.09
N VAL A 118 2.34 -7.95 -8.07
CA VAL A 118 2.74 -7.86 -9.49
C VAL A 118 2.55 -6.43 -10.04
N LEU A 119 1.51 -5.72 -9.62
CA LEU A 119 1.23 -4.35 -10.06
C LEU A 119 2.33 -3.36 -9.63
N PHE A 120 2.91 -3.54 -8.43
CA PHE A 120 3.90 -2.61 -7.87
C PHE A 120 5.34 -3.09 -7.99
N THR A 121 5.57 -4.34 -8.37
CA THR A 121 6.93 -4.83 -8.60
C THR A 121 7.37 -4.52 -10.03
N PRO A 122 8.60 -4.02 -10.24
CA PRO A 122 9.16 -3.88 -11.57
C PRO A 122 9.10 -5.17 -12.37
N SER A 123 8.80 -5.09 -13.67
CA SER A 123 8.48 -6.26 -14.50
C SER A 123 9.62 -7.28 -14.64
N ASN A 124 10.86 -6.84 -14.41
CA ASN A 124 12.08 -7.65 -14.43
C ASN A 124 12.41 -8.29 -13.07
N LEU A 125 11.67 -7.95 -12.01
CA LEU A 125 11.88 -8.45 -10.66
C LEU A 125 10.80 -9.45 -10.24
N LYS A 126 11.14 -10.29 -9.27
CA LYS A 126 10.16 -11.20 -8.64
C LYS A 126 9.22 -10.39 -7.74
N ALA A 127 7.91 -10.59 -7.92
CA ALA A 127 6.86 -10.00 -7.09
C ALA A 127 7.19 -10.09 -5.59
N SER A 128 7.24 -8.94 -4.91
CA SER A 128 7.75 -8.84 -3.53
C SER A 128 7.04 -7.74 -2.74
N SER A 129 6.81 -8.01 -1.45
CA SER A 129 6.21 -7.05 -0.51
C SER A 129 7.06 -5.79 -0.30
N SER A 130 8.35 -5.82 -0.64
CA SER A 130 9.24 -4.64 -0.59
C SER A 130 8.78 -3.49 -1.48
N HIS A 131 8.03 -3.78 -2.55
CA HIS A 131 7.50 -2.79 -3.47
C HIS A 131 6.03 -2.44 -3.20
N LEU A 132 5.36 -3.13 -2.27
CA LEU A 132 3.95 -2.92 -2.02
C LEU A 132 3.73 -1.64 -1.20
N PRO A 133 2.90 -0.68 -1.66
CA PRO A 133 2.61 0.53 -0.89
C PRO A 133 1.78 0.23 0.36
N ALA A 134 2.03 0.97 1.44
CA ALA A 134 1.35 0.79 2.72
C ALA A 134 -0.18 0.92 2.61
N GLU A 135 -0.67 1.85 1.79
CA GLU A 135 -2.10 2.05 1.53
C GLU A 135 -2.78 0.80 0.95
N VAL A 136 -2.09 0.11 0.04
CA VAL A 136 -2.59 -1.09 -0.63
C VAL A 136 -2.58 -2.27 0.33
N LEU A 137 -1.48 -2.42 1.08
CA LEU A 137 -1.40 -3.42 2.14
C LEU A 137 -2.51 -3.23 3.18
N LEU A 138 -2.73 -1.98 3.62
CA LEU A 138 -3.80 -1.67 4.56
C LEU A 138 -5.17 -2.08 4.01
N ALA A 139 -5.47 -1.77 2.74
CA ALA A 139 -6.73 -2.19 2.11
C ALA A 139 -6.88 -3.72 2.08
N LEU A 140 -5.82 -4.46 1.75
CA LEU A 140 -5.78 -5.92 1.78
C LEU A 140 -6.00 -6.47 3.20
N MET A 141 -5.30 -5.94 4.20
CA MET A 141 -5.47 -6.34 5.60
C MET A 141 -6.89 -6.12 6.08
N LEU A 142 -7.50 -4.97 5.76
CA LEU A 142 -8.88 -4.68 6.17
C LEU A 142 -9.88 -5.58 5.47
N PHE A 143 -9.62 -5.98 4.22
CA PHE A 143 -10.43 -6.99 3.55
C PHE A 143 -10.28 -8.36 4.24
N ALA A 144 -9.07 -8.80 4.55
CA ALA A 144 -8.85 -10.04 5.28
C ALA A 144 -9.53 -10.03 6.67
N VAL A 145 -9.40 -8.94 7.43
CA VAL A 145 -10.10 -8.73 8.71
C VAL A 145 -11.61 -8.79 8.55
N LYS A 146 -12.18 -8.16 7.51
CA LYS A 146 -13.62 -8.23 7.21
C LYS A 146 -14.10 -9.68 7.03
N LEU A 147 -13.26 -10.54 6.46
CA LEU A 147 -13.56 -11.96 6.25
C LEU A 147 -13.18 -12.86 7.45
N GLY A 148 -12.75 -12.28 8.58
CA GLY A 148 -12.30 -13.03 9.75
C GLY A 148 -10.95 -13.73 9.58
N MET A 149 -10.19 -13.37 8.54
CA MET A 149 -8.91 -13.97 8.18
C MET A 149 -7.74 -13.20 8.82
N TYR A 150 -7.77 -13.08 10.15
CA TYR A 150 -6.81 -12.27 10.91
C TYR A 150 -5.37 -12.79 10.80
N GLY A 151 -5.16 -14.12 10.76
CA GLY A 151 -3.84 -14.71 10.57
C GLY A 151 -3.20 -14.27 9.25
N VAL A 152 -3.97 -14.30 8.16
CA VAL A 152 -3.51 -13.83 6.84
C VAL A 152 -3.15 -12.34 6.87
N ALA A 153 -3.96 -11.51 7.54
CA ALA A 153 -3.67 -10.09 7.69
C ALA A 153 -2.37 -9.83 8.48
N ARG A 154 -2.13 -10.60 9.55
CA ARG A 154 -0.88 -10.55 10.34
C ARG A 154 0.32 -10.96 9.49
N ASP A 155 0.24 -12.09 8.80
CA ASP A 155 1.35 -12.61 7.98
C ASP A 155 1.79 -11.60 6.91
N TRP A 156 0.82 -10.95 6.25
CA TRP A 156 1.11 -9.91 5.26
C TRP A 156 1.75 -8.68 5.88
N ALA A 157 1.27 -8.22 7.04
CA ALA A 157 1.84 -7.08 7.76
C ALA A 157 3.28 -7.35 8.20
N GLU A 158 3.54 -8.50 8.80
CA GLU A 158 4.88 -8.90 9.25
C GLU A 158 5.85 -9.07 8.07
N THR A 159 5.42 -9.74 7.01
CA THR A 159 6.23 -9.92 5.79
C THR A 159 6.58 -8.57 5.17
N TRP A 160 5.61 -7.65 5.08
CA TRP A 160 5.85 -6.31 4.58
C TRP A 160 6.75 -5.50 5.49
N TRP A 161 6.56 -5.60 6.81
CA TRP A 161 7.36 -4.87 7.80
C TRP A 161 8.85 -5.23 7.70
N VAL A 162 9.16 -6.53 7.59
CA VAL A 162 10.51 -7.04 7.41
C VAL A 162 11.07 -6.62 6.05
N ALA A 163 10.29 -6.75 4.97
CA ALA A 163 10.74 -6.42 3.62
C ALA A 163 11.03 -4.92 3.43
N ARG A 164 10.27 -4.04 4.11
CA ARG A 164 10.45 -2.59 4.05
C ARG A 164 11.43 -2.07 5.08
N GLY A 165 11.66 -2.78 6.20
CA GLY A 165 12.60 -2.36 7.26
C GLY A 165 14.02 -2.01 6.77
N ALA A 166 14.39 -2.50 5.58
CA ALA A 166 15.65 -2.18 4.90
C ALA A 166 15.58 -0.97 3.93
N ALA A 167 14.39 -0.44 3.65
CA ALA A 167 14.17 0.70 2.76
C ALA A 167 14.09 2.01 3.57
N ASP A 168 14.70 3.07 3.03
CA ASP A 168 14.83 4.43 3.59
C ASP A 168 13.87 4.76 4.75
N PRO A 169 14.31 4.59 6.02
CA PRO A 169 13.44 4.71 7.18
C PRO A 169 12.98 6.15 7.46
N ASP A 170 13.64 7.15 6.85
CA ASP A 170 13.43 8.57 7.15
C ASP A 170 12.43 9.25 6.21
N GLY A 171 11.92 8.52 5.20
CA GLY A 171 10.90 9.03 4.30
C GLY A 171 9.58 9.32 5.02
N GLU A 172 9.08 10.57 4.93
CA GLU A 172 7.84 10.98 5.62
C GLU A 172 6.64 10.09 5.27
N ASP A 173 6.50 9.70 4.01
CA ASP A 173 5.42 8.83 3.54
C ASP A 173 5.59 7.39 4.06
N GLU A 174 6.82 6.90 4.18
CA GLU A 174 7.13 5.58 4.76
C GLU A 174 6.79 5.54 6.25
N ILE A 175 7.18 6.58 7.00
CA ILE A 175 6.85 6.74 8.43
C ILE A 175 5.33 6.77 8.63
N LYS A 176 4.60 7.52 7.81
CA LYS A 176 3.13 7.56 7.83
C LYS A 176 2.53 6.20 7.50
N GLY A 177 3.06 5.51 6.48
CA GLY A 177 2.63 4.18 6.07
C GLY A 177 2.77 3.17 7.20
N ARG A 178 3.97 3.07 7.82
CA ARG A 178 4.24 2.20 8.96
C ARG A 178 3.32 2.48 10.14
N ARG A 179 3.08 3.75 10.45
CA ARG A 179 2.15 4.14 11.51
C ARG A 179 0.76 3.57 11.27
N LYS A 180 0.23 3.69 10.05
CA LYS A 180 -1.09 3.15 9.69
C LYS A 180 -1.15 1.63 9.79
N ILE A 181 -0.10 0.93 9.34
CA ILE A 181 -0.03 -0.54 9.43
C ILE A 181 0.03 -1.00 10.89
N ARG A 182 0.86 -0.35 11.71
CA ARG A 182 0.94 -0.59 13.15
C ARG A 182 -0.41 -0.39 13.83
N GLU A 183 -1.06 0.74 13.56
CA GLU A 183 -2.39 1.05 14.10
C GLU A 183 -3.41 -0.02 13.71
N ALA A 184 -3.42 -0.46 12.45
CA ALA A 184 -4.30 -1.53 11.99
C ALA A 184 -3.99 -2.88 12.67
N MET A 185 -2.72 -3.21 12.88
CA MET A 185 -2.31 -4.41 13.60
C MET A 185 -2.86 -4.41 15.03
N VAL A 186 -2.59 -3.34 15.79
CA VAL A 186 -2.97 -3.21 17.20
C VAL A 186 -4.47 -3.10 17.39
N LEU A 187 -5.18 -2.35 16.53
CA LEU A 187 -6.60 -2.06 16.73
C LEU A 187 -7.54 -3.07 16.06
N ARG A 188 -7.10 -3.82 15.05
CA ARG A 188 -8.01 -4.64 14.24
C ARG A 188 -7.56 -6.09 14.06
N VAL A 189 -6.26 -6.33 13.87
CA VAL A 189 -5.76 -7.68 13.57
C VAL A 189 -5.57 -8.48 14.85
N LEU A 190 -4.72 -8.00 15.76
CA LEU A 190 -4.32 -8.71 16.97
C LEU A 190 -5.47 -8.92 17.97
N PRO A 191 -6.40 -7.96 18.15
CA PRO A 191 -7.62 -8.21 18.94
C PRO A 191 -8.46 -9.37 18.38
N GLY A 192 -8.53 -9.52 17.05
CA GLY A 192 -9.24 -10.62 16.41
C GLY A 192 -8.56 -11.98 16.58
N LEU A 193 -7.25 -11.99 16.84
CA LEU A 193 -6.47 -13.18 17.20
C LEU A 193 -6.42 -13.45 18.71
N ALA A 194 -6.93 -12.51 19.53
CA ALA A 194 -6.74 -12.49 20.98
C ALA A 194 -5.24 -12.52 21.41
N ASP A 195 -4.34 -12.05 20.56
CA ASP A 195 -2.90 -12.02 20.80
C ASP A 195 -2.47 -10.64 21.35
N TRP A 196 -2.83 -10.42 22.62
CA TRP A 196 -2.61 -9.14 23.30
C TRP A 196 -1.14 -8.88 23.65
N GLU A 197 -0.34 -9.94 23.81
CA GLU A 197 1.10 -9.82 24.06
C GLU A 197 1.80 -9.24 22.84
N SER A 198 1.52 -9.79 21.64
CA SER A 198 2.01 -9.21 20.40
C SER A 198 1.49 -7.77 20.20
N ALA A 199 0.26 -7.47 20.64
CA ALA A 199 -0.29 -6.12 20.52
C ALA A 199 0.49 -5.10 21.35
N GLY A 200 0.99 -5.48 22.53
CA GLY A 200 1.90 -4.67 23.33
C GLY A 200 3.17 -4.31 22.56
N GLY A 201 3.88 -5.32 22.02
CA GLY A 201 5.10 -5.10 21.24
C GLY A 201 4.89 -4.22 20.00
N TRP A 202 3.78 -4.41 19.29
CA TRP A 202 3.43 -3.55 18.15
C TRP A 202 3.08 -2.11 18.58
N ALA A 203 2.43 -1.92 19.74
CA ALA A 203 2.00 -0.61 20.23
C ALA A 203 3.17 0.24 20.74
N GLU A 204 4.10 -0.39 21.47
CA GLU A 204 5.33 0.24 21.98
C GLU A 204 6.24 0.69 20.82
N GLY A 205 6.11 0.04 19.65
CA GLY A 205 7.01 0.20 18.52
C GLY A 205 8.30 -0.57 18.78
N GLU A 206 8.94 -1.05 17.71
CA GLU A 206 10.32 -1.53 17.84
C GLU A 206 11.10 -0.44 18.59
N PRO A 207 11.77 -0.76 19.73
CA PRO A 207 12.82 0.12 20.20
C PRO A 207 13.75 0.27 19.01
N ASP A 208 14.11 1.52 18.67
CA ASP A 208 15.03 1.81 17.58
C ASP A 208 16.03 0.66 17.48
N VAL A 209 16.12 0.04 16.30
CA VAL A 209 17.30 -0.74 15.90
C VAL A 209 18.42 0.28 15.79
N SER A 210 18.77 0.83 16.95
CA SER A 210 19.97 1.55 17.26
C SER A 210 21.02 0.55 16.88
N LEU A 211 21.66 0.86 15.75
CA LEU A 211 22.88 0.27 15.26
C LEU A 211 23.58 -0.38 16.44
N GLN A 212 23.40 -1.69 16.57
CA GLN A 212 24.27 -2.49 17.41
C GLN A 212 25.56 -2.56 16.60
N GLU A 213 26.26 -1.42 16.56
CA GLU A 213 27.66 -1.36 16.30
C GLU A 213 28.26 -2.44 17.19
N VAL A 214 28.95 -3.33 16.49
CA VAL A 214 29.75 -4.40 17.04
C VAL A 214 30.76 -3.77 18.00
N CYS A 215 30.40 -3.60 19.26
CA CYS A 215 31.35 -3.35 20.34
C CYS A 215 31.94 -4.71 20.76
N HIS A 216 32.64 -5.36 19.84
CA HIS A 216 33.70 -6.30 20.20
C HIS A 216 34.95 -5.50 20.58
N HIS A 217 34.93 -4.87 21.75
CA HIS A 217 36.12 -4.75 22.59
C HIS A 217 35.75 -4.28 24.00
N PRO A 218 36.19 -4.95 25.08
CA PRO A 218 36.07 -4.39 26.41
C PRO A 218 37.17 -3.33 26.59
N ASP A 219 36.78 -2.07 26.74
CA ASP A 219 37.65 -1.03 27.30
C ASP A 219 37.05 -0.58 28.64
N PRO A 220 37.75 -0.76 29.78
CA PRO A 220 37.14 -0.67 31.10
C PRO A 220 37.30 0.73 31.71
N TYR A 221 36.94 1.82 31.03
CA TYR A 221 36.93 3.13 31.68
C TYR A 221 35.85 4.09 31.14
N MET A 222 34.88 4.40 32.01
CA MET A 222 34.04 5.61 32.02
C MET A 222 33.02 5.76 30.86
N ARG A 223 31.76 6.15 31.03
CA ARG A 223 31.10 7.04 32.01
C ARG A 223 29.59 6.74 31.99
N ARG A 224 28.94 6.96 33.14
CA ARG A 224 27.48 6.96 33.33
C ARG A 224 26.78 7.89 32.34
N CYS A 225 25.82 7.38 31.58
CA CYS A 225 24.70 8.18 31.08
C CYS A 225 23.49 7.85 31.94
N SER A 226 23.08 8.82 32.74
CA SER A 226 21.84 8.83 33.50
C SER A 226 20.69 8.91 32.51
N PHE A 227 19.76 7.95 32.54
CA PHE A 227 18.48 8.08 31.87
C PHE A 227 17.46 8.47 32.93
N ASP A 228 17.18 9.77 33.03
CA ASP A 228 16.10 10.26 33.87
C ASP A 228 14.76 9.88 33.23
N ALA A 229 13.99 9.10 33.98
CA ALA A 229 12.60 8.84 33.73
C ALA A 229 11.78 10.10 34.05
N ALA A 230 10.97 10.56 33.10
CA ALA A 230 9.87 11.48 33.38
C ALA A 230 8.60 10.97 32.69
N ALA A 231 7.79 10.27 33.48
CA ALA A 231 6.37 10.10 33.26
C ALA A 231 5.62 11.43 33.47
N THR A 232 4.30 11.41 33.20
CA THR A 232 3.25 12.43 33.45
C THR A 232 3.07 13.43 32.27
N SER A 233 1.90 13.71 31.70
CA SER A 233 0.51 13.55 32.17
C SER A 233 -0.50 13.52 31.01
N PHE A 234 -1.61 12.86 31.29
CA PHE A 234 -2.89 12.84 30.57
C PHE A 234 -3.72 14.12 30.86
N ILE A 235 -4.82 14.28 30.09
CA ILE A 235 -6.00 15.16 30.25
C ILE A 235 -5.96 16.53 29.54
N ALA A 236 -6.56 16.61 28.35
CA ALA A 236 -7.92 17.16 28.10
C ALA A 236 -8.27 17.02 26.61
#